data_AF-A0A9Q3CSD5-F1
#
_entry.id   AF-A0A9Q3CSD5-F1
#
_cell.length_a   1.000
_cell.length_b   1.000
_cell.length_c   1.000
_cell.angle_alpha   90.00
_cell.angle_beta   90.00
_cell.angle_gamma   90.00
#
_symmetry.space_group_name_H-M   'P 1'
#
loop_
_entity.id
_entity.type
_entity.pdbx_description
1 polymer ?
#
loop_
_entity_poly.entity_id
_entity_poly.type
_entity_poly.pdbx_seq_one_letter_code
_entity_poly.pdbx_strand_id
1 'polypeptide(L)'
;MAGEDRSRWVKRGQPVDSDGARGCFELAIRIIQYPRTRPCRQSTSTRTMGIVSYTLTWGAIGFGIRCYQLGIMRRPIFTNLWGHGISVAFFGSLGYYFHGLKIRQRELLEQKRQELAQFQEAQKIRLDLRNQKFQELLH
;
A
#
# COMPACT_ATOMS: atom_id res chain seq x y z
N MET A 1 22.62 -57.87 -17.28
CA MET A 1 21.66 -56.75 -17.44
C MET A 1 21.69 -55.93 -16.16
N ALA A 2 22.18 -54.68 -16.29
CA ALA A 2 22.14 -53.53 -15.37
C ALA A 2 22.50 -53.79 -13.88
N GLY A 3 23.64 -53.37 -13.36
CA GLY A 3 24.37 -52.13 -13.65
C GLY A 3 24.09 -51.10 -12.56
N GLU A 4 24.78 -51.25 -11.43
CA GLU A 4 25.65 -50.21 -10.88
C GLU A 4 25.18 -48.73 -10.90
N ASP A 5 23.99 -48.41 -10.38
CA ASP A 5 23.55 -47.01 -10.18
C ASP A 5 23.62 -46.58 -8.68
N ARG A 6 24.47 -47.24 -7.90
CA ARG A 6 24.74 -46.90 -6.48
C ARG A 6 25.82 -45.82 -6.28
N SER A 7 26.50 -45.40 -7.34
CA SER A 7 27.57 -44.39 -7.30
C SER A 7 27.07 -42.95 -7.54
N ARG A 8 25.78 -42.75 -7.89
CA ARG A 8 25.18 -41.42 -8.10
C ARG A 8 24.90 -40.64 -6.81
N TRP A 9 24.85 -41.33 -5.67
CA TRP A 9 24.63 -40.72 -4.35
C TRP A 9 25.93 -40.31 -3.64
N VAL A 10 27.10 -40.54 -4.27
CA VAL A 10 28.43 -40.36 -3.66
C VAL A 10 29.14 -39.05 -4.06
N LYS A 11 28.66 -38.28 -5.05
CA LYS A 11 29.23 -36.94 -5.34
C LYS A 11 28.19 -35.92 -5.80
N ARG A 12 27.62 -35.17 -4.86
CA ARG A 12 27.28 -33.75 -5.03
C ARG A 12 26.92 -33.12 -3.68
N GLY A 13 27.94 -32.51 -3.06
CA GLY A 13 27.77 -31.36 -2.18
C GLY A 13 27.38 -31.65 -0.73
N GLN A 14 28.28 -32.28 0.03
CA GLN A 14 28.39 -31.90 1.44
C GLN A 14 28.87 -30.44 1.49
N PRO A 15 28.12 -29.48 2.05
CA PRO A 15 28.74 -28.24 2.50
C PRO A 15 29.62 -28.58 3.71
N VAL A 16 30.88 -28.20 3.60
CA VAL A 16 31.86 -28.22 4.67
C VAL A 16 31.36 -27.38 5.84
N ASP A 17 31.22 -28.01 6.99
CA ASP A 17 30.88 -27.41 8.27
C ASP A 17 32.09 -26.59 8.76
N SER A 18 32.26 -25.39 8.25
CA SER A 18 33.29 -24.45 8.71
C SER A 18 32.86 -23.03 8.35
N ASP A 19 31.88 -22.47 9.06
CA ASP A 19 31.66 -21.01 9.11
C ASP A 19 30.57 -20.66 10.15
N GLY A 20 30.94 -20.65 11.43
CA GLY A 20 30.13 -20.14 12.55
C GLY A 20 29.83 -18.63 12.51
N ALA A 21 29.91 -17.99 11.34
CA ALA A 21 29.73 -16.55 11.16
C ALA A 21 28.78 -16.17 10.01
N ARG A 22 28.30 -17.12 9.20
CA ARG A 22 27.40 -16.83 8.06
C ARG A 22 25.91 -17.09 8.33
N GLY A 23 25.58 -17.75 9.44
CA GLY A 23 24.19 -18.11 9.79
C GLY A 23 23.28 -16.92 10.13
N CYS A 24 23.83 -15.82 10.64
CA CYS A 24 23.04 -14.63 10.96
C CYS A 24 22.58 -13.85 9.73
N PHE A 25 23.32 -13.91 8.62
CA PHE A 25 23.01 -13.09 7.43
C PHE A 25 21.97 -13.77 6.51
N GLU A 26 22.02 -15.11 6.38
CA GLU A 26 21.05 -15.87 5.57
C GLU A 26 19.65 -15.95 6.21
N LEU A 27 19.57 -16.00 7.55
CA LEU A 27 18.27 -15.92 8.23
C LEU A 27 17.61 -14.54 8.06
N ALA A 28 18.41 -13.48 7.93
CA ALA A 28 17.91 -12.13 7.66
C ALA A 28 17.32 -12.00 6.24
N ILE A 29 17.92 -12.63 5.22
CA ILE A 29 17.41 -12.56 3.84
C ILE A 29 16.06 -13.29 3.71
N ARG A 30 15.85 -14.40 4.44
CA ARG A 30 14.55 -15.10 4.43
C ARG A 30 13.43 -14.35 5.17
N ILE A 31 13.78 -13.47 6.12
CA ILE A 31 12.82 -12.57 6.80
C ILE A 31 12.40 -11.41 5.87
N ILE A 32 13.24 -10.99 4.92
CA ILE A 32 12.92 -9.91 3.97
C ILE A 32 11.96 -10.41 2.85
N GLN A 33 12.02 -11.69 2.47
CA GLN A 33 11.18 -12.23 1.38
C GLN A 33 9.71 -12.49 1.78
N TYR A 34 9.38 -12.48 3.08
CA TYR A 34 8.01 -12.54 3.57
C TYR A 34 7.76 -11.43 4.59
N PRO A 35 7.53 -10.18 4.14
CA PRO A 35 6.79 -9.26 4.98
C PRO A 35 5.40 -9.87 5.13
N ARG A 36 5.14 -10.50 6.29
CA ARG A 36 3.77 -10.72 6.76
C ARG A 36 3.22 -9.32 7.05
N THR A 37 2.80 -8.63 5.99
CA THR A 37 2.01 -7.42 6.06
C THR A 37 0.73 -7.81 6.77
N ARG A 38 0.71 -7.64 8.09
CA ARG A 38 -0.56 -7.57 8.81
C ARG A 38 -1.30 -6.41 8.16
N PRO A 39 -2.51 -6.60 7.60
CA PRO A 39 -3.30 -5.46 7.21
C PRO A 39 -3.63 -4.72 8.50
N CYS A 40 -2.89 -3.65 8.79
CA CYS A 40 -3.41 -2.61 9.67
C CYS A 40 -4.75 -2.24 9.07
N ARG A 41 -5.81 -2.63 9.77
CA ARG A 41 -7.19 -2.29 9.47
C ARG A 41 -7.27 -0.77 9.46
N GLN A 42 -7.01 -0.16 8.31
CA GLN A 42 -7.19 1.27 8.09
C GLN A 42 -8.69 1.52 8.08
N SER A 43 -9.27 1.57 9.27
CA SER A 43 -10.55 2.22 9.54
C SER A 43 -10.31 3.72 9.63
N THR A 44 -9.63 4.30 8.64
CA THR A 44 -9.87 5.70 8.33
C THR A 44 -11.11 5.68 7.48
N SER A 45 -12.25 5.98 8.12
CA SER A 45 -13.46 6.41 7.42
C SER A 45 -13.09 7.66 6.64
N THR A 46 -12.48 7.45 5.47
CA THR A 46 -12.28 8.44 4.43
C THR A 46 -13.68 8.73 3.91
N ARG A 47 -14.40 9.58 4.65
CA ARG A 47 -15.59 10.25 4.17
C ARG A 47 -15.18 10.78 2.81
N THR A 48 -15.74 10.21 1.74
CA THR A 48 -15.51 10.67 0.38
C THR A 48 -15.97 12.12 0.39
N MET A 49 -15.02 13.04 0.55
CA MET A 49 -15.32 14.46 0.58
C MET A 49 -15.79 14.77 -0.83
N GLY A 50 -17.07 15.11 -0.97
CA GLY A 50 -17.65 15.44 -2.27
C GLY A 50 -16.79 16.49 -2.97
N ILE A 51 -16.73 16.42 -4.29
CA ILE A 51 -15.83 17.26 -5.09
C ILE A 51 -15.95 18.75 -4.75
N VAL A 52 -17.16 19.21 -4.41
CA VAL A 52 -17.44 20.57 -3.94
C VAL A 52 -16.71 20.88 -2.63
N SER A 53 -16.84 20.02 -1.62
CA SER A 53 -16.12 20.20 -0.34
C SER A 53 -14.60 20.14 -0.50
N TYR A 54 -14.10 19.28 -1.39
CA TYR A 54 -12.67 19.14 -1.65
C TYR A 54 -12.10 20.38 -2.34
N THR A 55 -12.76 20.86 -3.40
CA THR A 55 -12.38 22.08 -4.12
C THR A 55 -12.53 23.33 -3.26
N LEU A 56 -13.58 23.43 -2.41
CA LEU A 56 -13.73 24.51 -1.44
C LEU A 56 -12.59 24.52 -0.42
N THR A 57 -12.17 23.37 0.08
CA THR A 57 -11.04 23.28 1.03
C THR A 57 -9.76 23.77 0.38
N TRP A 58 -9.49 23.34 -0.86
CA TRP A 58 -8.34 23.82 -1.63
C TRP A 58 -8.42 25.33 -1.93
N GLY A 59 -9.60 25.83 -2.28
CA GLY A 59 -9.84 27.26 -2.49
C GLY A 59 -9.60 28.08 -1.21
N ALA A 60 -10.08 27.60 -0.06
CA ALA A 60 -9.86 28.24 1.24
C ALA A 60 -8.37 28.29 1.60
N ILE A 61 -7.58 27.27 1.26
CA ILE A 61 -6.12 27.29 1.41
C ILE A 61 -5.51 28.38 0.52
N GLY A 62 -5.90 28.48 -0.75
CA GLY A 62 -5.43 29.53 -1.66
C GLY A 62 -5.76 30.94 -1.16
N PHE A 63 -6.96 31.14 -0.64
CA PHE A 63 -7.37 32.38 0.02
C PHE A 63 -6.52 32.66 1.27
N GLY A 64 -6.30 31.64 2.11
CA GLY A 64 -5.50 31.73 3.32
C GLY A 64 -4.05 32.14 3.04
N ILE A 65 -3.41 31.57 2.02
CA ILE A 65 -2.04 31.93 1.61
C ILE A 65 -1.96 33.40 1.18
N ARG A 66 -2.95 33.88 0.42
CA ARG A 66 -3.00 35.28 0.02
C ARG A 66 -3.19 36.19 1.24
N CYS A 67 -4.15 35.88 2.11
CA CYS A 67 -4.36 36.59 3.38
C CYS A 67 -3.10 36.61 4.25
N TYR A 68 -2.36 35.50 4.31
CA TYR A 68 -1.10 35.39 5.03
C TYR A 68 -0.02 36.31 4.45
N GLN A 69 0.09 36.36 3.12
CA GLN A 69 1.02 37.26 2.43
C GLN A 69 0.71 38.75 2.67
N LEU A 70 -0.56 39.16 2.75
CA LEU A 70 -0.90 40.56 3.13
C LEU A 70 -0.68 40.83 4.62
N GLY A 71 -0.94 39.83 5.47
CA GLY A 71 -0.76 39.90 6.91
C GLY A 71 0.68 40.19 7.30
N ILE A 72 1.64 39.50 6.68
CA ILE A 72 3.07 39.74 6.95
C ILE A 72 3.54 41.14 6.48
N MET A 73 2.91 41.70 5.45
CA MET A 73 3.24 43.03 4.94
C MET A 73 2.48 44.17 5.65
N ARG A 74 1.73 43.89 6.73
CA ARG A 74 0.92 44.89 7.47
C ARG A 74 -0.01 45.72 6.56
N ARG A 75 -0.46 45.19 5.42
CA ARG A 75 -1.39 45.88 4.51
C ARG A 75 -2.84 45.41 4.72
N PRO A 76 -3.84 46.30 4.58
CA PRO A 76 -5.25 45.92 4.74
C PRO A 76 -5.65 44.81 3.76
N ILE A 77 -6.13 43.72 4.36
CA ILE A 77 -6.44 42.40 3.76
C ILE A 77 -7.43 42.43 2.58
N PHE A 78 -8.23 43.49 2.44
CA PHE A 78 -9.29 43.58 1.43
C PHE A 78 -9.03 44.60 0.31
N THR A 79 -7.84 45.18 0.21
CA THR A 79 -7.55 46.18 -0.85
C THR A 79 -7.43 45.60 -2.25
N ASN A 80 -7.24 44.27 -2.39
CA ASN A 80 -7.00 43.60 -3.67
C ASN A 80 -7.84 42.32 -3.80
N LEU A 81 -9.17 42.45 -3.93
CA LEU A 81 -10.07 41.30 -4.12
C LEU A 81 -9.69 40.44 -5.32
N TRP A 82 -9.16 41.05 -6.39
CA TRP A 82 -8.72 40.34 -7.59
C TRP A 82 -7.62 39.31 -7.30
N GLY A 83 -6.68 39.64 -6.41
CA GLY A 83 -5.62 38.73 -6.02
C GLY A 83 -6.15 37.51 -5.26
N HIS A 84 -7.15 37.69 -4.41
CA HIS A 84 -7.84 36.59 -3.73
C HIS A 84 -8.58 35.69 -4.72
N GLY A 85 -9.28 36.28 -5.70
CA GLY A 85 -9.95 35.53 -6.77
C GLY A 85 -8.98 34.67 -7.58
N ILE A 86 -7.82 35.22 -7.98
CA ILE A 86 -6.79 34.46 -8.70
C ILE A 86 -6.22 33.33 -7.84
N SER A 87 -5.89 33.59 -6.57
CA SER A 87 -5.34 32.55 -5.69
C SER A 87 -6.35 31.44 -5.42
N VAL A 88 -7.62 31.77 -5.19
CA VAL A 88 -8.70 30.78 -5.04
C VAL A 88 -8.91 29.98 -6.32
N ALA A 89 -8.92 30.63 -7.49
CA ALA A 89 -9.07 29.95 -8.76
C ALA A 89 -7.90 29.00 -9.05
N PHE A 90 -6.66 29.46 -8.81
CA PHE A 90 -5.46 28.65 -8.98
C PHE A 90 -5.49 27.42 -8.07
N PHE A 91 -5.64 27.59 -6.77
CA PHE A 91 -5.67 26.46 -5.84
C PHE A 91 -6.93 25.58 -5.99
N GLY A 92 -8.08 26.18 -6.32
CA GLY A 92 -9.31 25.45 -6.60
C GLY A 92 -9.17 24.54 -7.83
N SER A 93 -8.56 25.04 -8.91
CA SER A 93 -8.25 24.24 -10.11
C SER A 93 -7.26 23.11 -9.80
N LEU A 94 -6.25 23.39 -8.96
CA LEU A 94 -5.31 22.39 -8.49
C LEU A 94 -6.01 21.28 -7.68
N GLY A 95 -6.95 21.67 -6.81
CA GLY A 95 -7.80 20.75 -6.06
C GLY A 95 -8.65 19.87 -6.96
N TYR A 96 -9.24 20.42 -8.02
CA TYR A 96 -9.98 19.65 -9.02
C TYR A 96 -9.07 18.62 -9.73
N TYR A 97 -7.85 19.03 -10.10
CA TYR A 97 -6.86 18.13 -10.71
C TYR A 97 -6.47 16.96 -9.80
N PHE A 98 -6.15 17.24 -8.53
CA PHE A 98 -5.83 16.19 -7.55
C PHE A 98 -6.99 15.23 -7.29
N HIS A 99 -8.24 15.71 -7.37
CA HIS A 99 -9.40 14.84 -7.26
C HIS A 99 -9.44 13.81 -8.40
N GLY A 100 -9.07 14.19 -9.62
CA GLY A 100 -8.94 13.29 -10.76
C GLY A 100 -7.90 12.18 -10.54
N LEU A 101 -6.75 12.51 -9.95
CA LEU A 101 -5.72 11.51 -9.62
C LEU A 101 -6.19 10.50 -8.57
N LYS A 102 -6.98 10.95 -7.59
CA LYS A 102 -7.55 10.08 -6.54
C LYS A 102 -8.55 9.07 -7.09
N ILE A 103 -9.32 9.44 -8.10
CA ILE A 103 -10.28 8.52 -8.75
C ILE A 103 -9.52 7.33 -9.34
N ARG A 104 -8.44 7.60 -10.08
CA ARG A 104 -7.57 6.55 -10.65
C ARG A 104 -6.95 5.65 -9.58
N GLN A 105 -6.50 6.23 -8.47
CA GLN A 105 -5.95 5.45 -7.35
C GLN A 105 -7.00 4.58 -6.67
N ARG A 106 -8.26 5.04 -6.57
CA ARG A 106 -9.35 4.25 -6.00
C ARG A 106 -9.68 3.03 -6.86
N GLU A 107 -9.76 3.20 -8.18
CA GLU A 107 -10.01 2.10 -9.11
C GLU A 107 -8.95 0.99 -8.97
N LEU A 108 -7.67 1.38 -8.89
CA LEU A 108 -6.58 0.42 -8.68
C LEU A 108 -6.65 -0.26 -7.30
N LEU A 109 -7.06 0.46 -6.26
CA LEU A 109 -7.25 -0.11 -4.92
C LEU A 109 -8.42 -1.09 -4.87
N GLU A 110 -9.50 -0.83 -5.60
CA GLU A 110 -10.64 -1.73 -5.69
C GLU A 110 -10.28 -3.03 -6.42
N GLN A 111 -9.55 -2.94 -7.52
CA GLN A 111 -9.01 -4.12 -8.22
C GLN A 111 -8.14 -4.99 -7.30
N LYS A 112 -7.23 -4.37 -6.54
CA LYS A 112 -6.38 -5.11 -5.60
C LYS A 112 -7.15 -5.71 -4.43
N ARG A 113 -8.22 -5.07 -3.96
CA ARG A 113 -9.10 -5.65 -2.94
C ARG A 113 -9.85 -6.87 -3.46
N GLN A 114 -10.29 -6.86 -4.72
CA GLN A 114 -10.94 -8.01 -5.34
C GLN A 114 -9.99 -9.20 -5.48
N GLU A 115 -8.75 -8.96 -5.93
CA GLU A 115 -7.71 -10.00 -5.98
C GLU A 115 -7.47 -10.62 -4.59
N LEU A 116 -7.33 -9.79 -3.56
CA LEU A 116 -7.11 -10.28 -2.18
C LEU A 116 -8.29 -11.08 -1.64
N ALA A 117 -9.53 -10.73 -1.99
CA ALA A 117 -10.72 -11.49 -1.58
C ALA A 117 -10.70 -12.90 -2.19
N GLN A 118 -10.37 -13.02 -3.48
CA GLN A 118 -10.25 -14.31 -4.16
C GLN A 118 -9.17 -15.20 -3.53
N PHE A 119 -8.01 -14.62 -3.18
CA PHE A 119 -6.96 -15.37 -2.50
C PHE A 119 -7.38 -15.86 -1.11
N GLN A 120 -8.15 -15.05 -0.36
CA GLN A 120 -8.67 -15.45 0.94
C GLN A 120 -9.67 -16.60 0.84
N GLU A 121 -10.56 -16.57 -0.15
CA GLU A 121 -11.53 -17.65 -0.41
C GLU A 121 -10.83 -18.96 -0.78
N ALA A 122 -9.87 -18.91 -1.70
CA ALA A 122 -9.08 -20.07 -2.09
C ALA A 122 -8.28 -20.66 -0.90
N GLN A 123 -7.75 -19.80 -0.02
CA GLN A 123 -7.06 -20.26 1.19
C GLN A 123 -8.00 -20.96 2.18
N LYS A 124 -9.22 -20.44 2.37
CA LYS A 124 -10.24 -21.07 3.24
C LYS A 124 -10.59 -22.47 2.75
N ILE A 125 -10.91 -22.62 1.47
CA ILE A 125 -11.23 -23.92 0.86
C ILE A 125 -10.07 -24.92 1.06
N ARG A 126 -8.83 -24.48 0.87
CA ARG A 126 -7.64 -25.34 1.08
C ARG A 126 -7.45 -25.75 2.54
N LEU A 127 -7.82 -24.89 3.50
CA LEU A 127 -7.78 -25.22 4.92
C LEU A 127 -8.86 -26.23 5.28
N ASP A 128 -10.09 -26.03 4.80
CA ASP A 128 -11.21 -26.94 5.05
C ASP A 128 -10.93 -28.34 4.51
N LEU A 129 -10.33 -28.42 3.31
CA LEU A 129 -9.92 -29.70 2.70
C LEU A 129 -8.80 -30.41 3.47
N ARG A 130 -7.84 -29.65 4.04
CA ARG A 130 -6.83 -30.22 4.93
C ARG A 130 -7.47 -30.74 6.22
N ASN A 131 -8.36 -29.97 6.83
CA ASN A 131 -9.04 -30.37 8.06
C ASN A 131 -9.90 -31.62 7.85
N GLN A 132 -10.60 -31.75 6.72
CA GLN A 132 -11.32 -32.96 6.36
C GLN A 132 -10.39 -34.19 6.25
N LYS A 133 -9.28 -34.08 5.52
CA LYS A 133 -8.31 -35.18 5.40
C LYS A 133 -7.70 -35.59 6.75
N PHE A 134 -7.44 -34.62 7.63
CA PHE A 134 -6.94 -34.92 8.98
C PHE A 134 -7.96 -35.67 9.83
N GLN A 135 -9.25 -35.35 9.70
CA GLN A 135 -10.32 -36.09 10.38
C GLN A 135 -10.45 -37.52 9.86
N GLU A 136 -10.31 -37.73 8.54
CA GLU A 136 -10.32 -39.05 7.91
C GLU A 136 -9.14 -39.92 8.38
N LEU A 137 -7.94 -39.34 8.53
CA LEU A 137 -6.76 -40.06 9.03
C LEU A 137 -6.83 -40.42 10.53
N LEU A 138 -7.74 -39.79 11.28
CA LEU A 138 -7.92 -40.03 12.71
C LEU A 138 -8.99 -41.09 13.02
N HIS A 139 -9.74 -41.54 12.02
CA HIS A 139 -10.77 -42.57 12.11
C HIS A 139 -10.30 -43.89 11.47
#